data_AF-A0A9P8WDG1-F1
#
_entry.id   AF-A0A9P8WDG1-F1
#
_cell.length_a   1.000
_cell.length_b   1.000
_cell.length_c   1.000
_cell.angle_alpha   90.00
_cell.angle_beta   90.00
_cell.angle_gamma   90.00
#
_symmetry.space_group_name_H-M   'P 1'
#
loop_
_entity.id
_entity.type
_entity.pdbx_description
1 polymer ?
#
loop_
_entity_poly.entity_id
_entity_poly.type
_entity_poly.pdbx_seq_one_letter_code
_entity_poly.pdbx_strand_id
1 'polypeptide(L)'
;MSTVTNAALRSGNPPITPLSFNSNQSTKITLYPLSNYTFGVKETQPEEDPSVLARLKRLEEHYTEHGMRRTCEGILVCHEHNHPHILMLQIANAFFKLPGDYLRPEDDEIEGFKARLDERLAPVGRLGEGEAAGDWQIGECLAQWWRPNFETFMYPFVPAHVTRPKECKKLYFINLPKAKTLSVPKNMKILAVPLFELYDNTARYGPQLSAIPHLLSRFNFEFVDEDGKVVAATPGSAAPNGHIPKVKVLAGDDTDMKEDEPEQPQEQAQGQTLGSAQEPAQEPAQEPSQEQVQNGTS
;
A
#
# COMPACT_ATOMS: atom_id res chain seq x y z
N MET A 1 9.95 20.82 34.02
CA MET A 1 8.65 20.42 34.60
C MET A 1 7.60 21.45 34.18
N SER A 2 7.00 21.30 33.00
CA SER A 2 5.90 22.17 32.56
C SER A 2 4.61 21.39 32.76
N THR A 3 3.84 21.74 33.78
CA THR A 3 2.54 21.17 34.12
C THR A 3 1.47 21.78 33.21
N VAL A 4 1.46 21.37 31.94
CA VAL A 4 0.34 21.70 31.05
C VAL A 4 -0.84 20.81 31.47
N THR A 5 -1.92 21.42 31.94
CA THR A 5 -3.14 20.70 32.34
C THR A 5 -3.78 20.03 31.12
N ASN A 6 -4.37 18.84 31.28
CA ASN A 6 -5.07 18.11 30.21
C ASN A 6 -6.17 18.95 29.50
N ALA A 7 -6.71 19.97 30.18
CA ALA A 7 -7.65 20.92 29.61
C ALA A 7 -7.02 21.88 28.59
N ALA A 8 -5.73 22.21 28.75
CA ALA A 8 -4.98 23.08 27.83
C ALA A 8 -4.47 22.34 26.56
N LEU A 9 -4.62 21.01 26.49
CA LEU A 9 -4.25 20.18 25.34
C LEU A 9 -5.37 20.01 24.30
N ARG A 10 -6.53 20.65 24.50
CA ARG A 10 -7.65 20.64 23.55
C ARG A 10 -7.66 21.93 22.74
N SER A 11 -7.60 21.84 21.41
CA SER A 11 -7.86 23.00 20.57
C SER A 11 -9.28 23.51 20.84
N GLY A 12 -9.44 24.81 21.11
CA GLY A 12 -10.74 25.42 21.41
C GLY A 12 -11.76 25.27 20.27
N ASN A 13 -11.27 25.02 19.04
CA ASN A 13 -12.10 24.68 17.89
C ASN A 13 -11.96 23.19 17.57
N PRO A 14 -13.07 22.42 17.57
CA PRO A 14 -13.04 21.06 17.06
C PRO A 14 -12.69 21.07 15.57
N PRO A 15 -11.96 20.05 15.06
CA PRO A 15 -11.69 19.94 13.64
C PRO A 15 -13.00 19.81 12.86
N ILE A 16 -13.09 20.50 11.72
CA ILE A 16 -14.22 20.35 10.80
C ILE A 16 -14.16 18.95 10.21
N THR A 17 -15.08 18.07 10.60
CA THR A 17 -15.19 16.73 10.02
C THR A 17 -15.86 16.84 8.64
N PRO A 18 -15.18 16.47 7.55
CA PRO A 18 -15.77 16.50 6.22
C PRO A 18 -16.88 15.45 6.07
N LEU A 19 -17.75 15.64 5.08
CA LEU A 19 -18.73 14.63 4.68
C LEU A 19 -18.02 13.35 4.17
N SER A 20 -18.73 12.22 4.23
CA SER A 20 -18.22 10.96 3.70
C SER A 20 -17.93 11.07 2.19
N PHE A 21 -16.73 10.67 1.77
CA PHE A 21 -16.26 10.72 0.38
C PHE A 21 -15.85 9.33 -0.14
N ASN A 22 -16.60 8.28 0.22
CA ASN A 22 -16.22 6.89 -0.07
C ASN A 22 -17.25 6.09 -0.88
N SER A 23 -18.21 6.75 -1.54
CA SER A 23 -19.36 6.07 -2.15
C SER A 23 -19.01 4.98 -3.17
N ASN A 24 -17.89 5.11 -3.88
CA ASN A 24 -17.39 4.13 -4.87
C ASN A 24 -15.94 3.69 -4.58
N GLN A 25 -15.51 3.75 -3.32
CA GLN A 25 -14.16 3.33 -2.95
C GLN A 25 -14.02 1.81 -3.15
N SER A 26 -12.83 1.35 -3.56
CA SER A 26 -12.55 -0.09 -3.66
C SER A 26 -12.74 -0.79 -2.32
N THR A 27 -12.94 -2.11 -2.37
CA THR A 27 -12.89 -2.97 -1.19
C THR A 27 -11.57 -2.75 -0.45
N LYS A 28 -11.64 -2.75 0.89
CA LYS A 28 -10.46 -2.67 1.75
C LYS A 28 -9.59 -3.90 1.55
N ILE A 29 -8.28 -3.68 1.50
CA ILE A 29 -7.27 -4.74 1.42
C ILE A 29 -6.42 -4.71 2.68
N THR A 30 -6.42 -5.84 3.40
CA THR A 30 -5.59 -6.02 4.59
C THR A 30 -4.16 -6.38 4.18
N LEU A 31 -3.19 -5.62 4.70
CA LEU A 31 -1.78 -5.86 4.54
C LEU A 31 -1.18 -6.31 5.88
N TYR A 32 -0.34 -7.34 5.82
CA TYR A 32 0.37 -7.88 6.99
C TYR A 32 1.83 -7.40 7.03
N PRO A 33 2.45 -7.37 8.22
CA PRO A 33 3.80 -6.86 8.38
C PRO A 33 4.81 -7.79 7.70
N LEU A 34 5.92 -7.20 7.23
CA LEU A 34 7.02 -7.95 6.60
C LEU A 34 7.57 -9.06 7.51
N SER A 35 7.56 -8.87 8.83
CA SER A 35 8.03 -9.84 9.83
C SER A 35 7.26 -11.16 9.82
N ASN A 36 6.01 -11.18 9.33
CA ASN A 36 5.22 -12.40 9.22
C ASN A 36 5.62 -13.31 8.05
N TYR A 37 6.43 -12.81 7.11
CA TYR A 37 6.85 -13.56 5.94
C TYR A 37 8.27 -14.10 6.13
N THR A 38 8.41 -15.42 5.99
CA THR A 38 9.71 -16.09 6.11
C THR A 38 10.30 -16.33 4.74
N PHE A 39 11.56 -15.95 4.55
CA PHE A 39 12.26 -16.10 3.27
C PHE A 39 13.27 -17.26 3.33
N GLY A 40 12.93 -18.35 2.64
CA GLY A 40 13.81 -19.49 2.41
C GLY A 40 14.68 -19.30 1.17
N VAL A 41 15.69 -20.16 1.05
CA VAL A 41 16.61 -20.17 -0.10
C VAL A 41 16.51 -21.52 -0.80
N LYS A 42 16.26 -21.51 -2.11
CA LYS A 42 16.20 -22.71 -2.96
C LYS A 42 17.39 -22.79 -3.92
N GLU A 43 17.44 -23.87 -4.71
CA GLU A 43 18.48 -24.05 -5.71
C GLU A 43 18.54 -22.90 -6.73
N THR A 44 19.74 -22.70 -7.27
CA THR A 44 19.99 -21.66 -8.27
C THR A 44 19.12 -21.88 -9.49
N GLN A 45 18.41 -20.85 -9.90
CA GLN A 45 17.63 -20.89 -11.13
C GLN A 45 18.50 -20.41 -12.30
N PRO A 46 18.75 -21.23 -13.33
CA PRO A 46 19.51 -20.78 -14.48
C PRO A 46 18.76 -19.64 -15.19
N GLU A 47 19.52 -18.71 -15.75
CA GLU A 47 18.96 -17.70 -16.63
C GLU A 47 18.51 -18.39 -17.92
N GLU A 48 17.27 -18.16 -18.33
CA GLU A 48 16.69 -18.87 -19.48
C GLU A 48 17.33 -18.45 -20.80
N ASP A 49 17.82 -17.20 -20.91
CA ASP A 49 18.39 -16.66 -22.13
C ASP A 49 19.78 -16.05 -21.86
N PRO A 50 20.83 -16.43 -22.61
CA PRO A 50 22.18 -15.88 -22.42
C PRO A 50 22.33 -14.46 -22.98
N SER A 51 21.36 -13.98 -23.77
CA SER A 51 21.38 -12.63 -24.35
C SER A 51 19.98 -12.14 -24.68
N VAL A 52 19.85 -10.82 -24.84
CA VAL A 52 18.60 -10.19 -25.30
C VAL A 52 18.20 -10.71 -26.68
N LEU A 53 19.16 -10.97 -27.58
CA LEU A 53 18.88 -11.49 -28.91
C LEU A 53 18.29 -12.91 -28.86
N ALA A 54 18.84 -13.78 -28.00
CA ALA A 54 18.30 -15.12 -27.79
C ALA A 54 16.87 -15.08 -27.24
N ARG A 55 16.59 -14.17 -26.30
CA ARG A 55 15.25 -13.95 -25.76
C ARG A 55 14.24 -13.54 -26.85
N LEU A 56 14.63 -12.62 -27.74
CA LEU A 56 13.78 -12.16 -28.83
C LEU A 56 13.53 -13.26 -29.86
N LYS A 57 14.57 -14.05 -30.20
CA LYS A 57 14.44 -15.20 -31.09
C LYS A 57 13.50 -16.27 -30.53
N ARG A 58 13.62 -16.60 -29.24
CA ARG A 58 12.71 -17.52 -28.55
C ARG A 58 11.26 -17.00 -28.53
N LEU A 59 11.07 -15.69 -28.44
CA LEU A 59 9.74 -15.08 -28.54
C LEU A 59 9.17 -15.21 -29.96
N GLU A 60 10.00 -15.04 -30.99
CA GLU A 60 9.61 -15.21 -32.40
C GLU A 60 9.25 -16.66 -32.73
N GLU A 61 10.05 -17.63 -32.28
CA GLU A 61 9.79 -19.06 -32.44
C GLU A 61 8.47 -19.45 -31.76
N HIS A 62 8.29 -19.08 -30.48
CA HIS A 62 7.05 -19.32 -29.76
C HIS A 62 5.84 -18.64 -30.41
N TYR A 63 6.02 -17.44 -30.96
CA TYR A 63 4.94 -16.73 -31.65
C TYR A 63 4.52 -17.44 -32.94
N THR A 64 5.47 -18.04 -33.64
CA THR A 64 5.21 -18.79 -34.88
C THR A 64 4.43 -20.08 -34.58
N GLU A 65 4.74 -20.76 -33.47
CA GLU A 65 4.12 -22.03 -33.10
C GLU A 65 2.78 -21.88 -32.38
N HIS A 66 2.66 -20.92 -31.46
CA HIS A 66 1.53 -20.80 -30.53
C HIS A 66 0.81 -19.45 -30.60
N GLY A 67 1.33 -18.48 -31.34
CA GLY A 67 0.80 -17.12 -31.39
C GLY A 67 1.23 -16.26 -30.20
N MET A 68 0.38 -15.31 -29.80
CA MET A 68 0.72 -14.31 -28.80
C MET A 68 1.12 -14.93 -27.45
N ARG A 69 2.30 -14.56 -26.94
CA ARG A 69 2.76 -14.98 -25.61
C ARG A 69 1.90 -14.33 -24.52
N ARG A 70 1.48 -15.13 -23.54
CA ARG A 70 0.72 -14.69 -22.37
C ARG A 70 1.63 -14.71 -21.15
N THR A 71 1.84 -13.58 -20.50
CA THR A 71 2.71 -13.43 -19.33
C THR A 71 1.92 -12.90 -18.15
N CYS A 72 2.06 -13.53 -16.98
CA CYS A 72 1.41 -13.09 -15.75
C CYS A 72 2.47 -12.78 -14.70
N GLU A 73 2.39 -11.60 -14.11
CA GLU A 73 3.26 -11.15 -13.02
C GLU A 73 2.44 -10.76 -11.79
N GLY A 74 2.98 -11.08 -10.62
CA GLY A 74 2.33 -10.93 -9.33
C GLY A 74 2.87 -9.74 -8.55
N ILE A 75 1.97 -8.87 -8.11
CA ILE A 75 2.28 -7.80 -7.18
C ILE A 75 1.86 -8.27 -5.80
N LEU A 76 2.84 -8.70 -5.01
CA LEU A 76 2.65 -9.07 -3.61
C LEU A 76 2.97 -7.85 -2.75
N VAL A 77 2.02 -7.45 -1.92
CA VAL A 77 2.14 -6.26 -1.08
C VAL A 77 2.13 -6.69 0.39
N CYS A 78 3.13 -6.24 1.12
CA CYS A 78 3.20 -6.29 2.57
C CYS A 78 3.30 -4.85 3.11
N HIS A 79 3.40 -4.69 4.42
CA HIS A 79 3.77 -3.39 4.97
C HIS A 79 4.92 -3.48 5.97
N GLU A 80 5.60 -2.37 6.13
CA GLU A 80 6.58 -2.15 7.18
C GLU A 80 6.34 -0.73 7.68
N HIS A 81 6.28 -0.55 9.00
CA HIS A 81 5.95 0.74 9.63
C HIS A 81 4.69 1.42 9.05
N ASN A 82 3.62 0.65 8.82
CA ASN A 82 2.36 1.13 8.27
C ASN A 82 2.48 1.76 6.87
N HIS A 83 3.54 1.39 6.13
CA HIS A 83 3.77 1.82 4.77
C HIS A 83 3.78 0.60 3.82
N PRO A 84 3.06 0.64 2.69
CA PRO A 84 3.02 -0.47 1.74
C PRO A 84 4.38 -0.68 1.06
N HIS A 85 4.80 -1.93 0.99
CA HIS A 85 6.02 -2.39 0.32
C HIS A 85 5.67 -3.52 -0.66
N ILE A 86 6.37 -3.54 -1.80
CA ILE A 86 6.18 -4.55 -2.84
C ILE A 86 7.33 -5.54 -2.77
N LEU A 87 7.00 -6.83 -2.72
CA LEU A 87 8.01 -7.88 -2.79
C LEU A 87 8.48 -8.07 -4.23
N MET A 88 9.77 -7.85 -4.47
CA MET A 88 10.41 -7.95 -5.77
C MET A 88 11.64 -8.84 -5.72
N LEU A 89 11.98 -9.44 -6.85
CA LEU A 89 13.20 -10.23 -7.01
C LEU A 89 14.29 -9.37 -7.64
N GLN A 90 15.44 -9.27 -6.99
CA GLN A 90 16.64 -8.60 -7.45
C GLN A 90 17.63 -9.61 -8.04
N ILE A 91 18.12 -9.34 -9.25
CA ILE A 91 19.14 -10.10 -9.96
C ILE A 91 20.37 -9.19 -10.16
N ALA A 92 21.56 -9.70 -9.81
CA ALA A 92 22.85 -9.03 -10.03
C ALA A 92 22.89 -7.55 -9.62
N ASN A 93 22.19 -7.21 -8.54
CA ASN A 93 22.07 -5.88 -7.90
C ASN A 93 21.35 -4.76 -8.68
N ALA A 94 21.25 -4.83 -10.01
CA ALA A 94 20.68 -3.74 -10.81
C ALA A 94 19.34 -4.09 -11.48
N PHE A 95 18.96 -5.37 -11.52
CA PHE A 95 17.78 -5.80 -12.24
C PHE A 95 16.69 -6.24 -11.27
N PHE A 96 15.50 -5.65 -11.39
CA PHE A 96 14.34 -5.96 -10.55
C PHE A 96 13.26 -6.60 -11.41
N LYS A 97 12.62 -7.64 -10.89
CA LYS A 97 11.49 -8.31 -11.52
C LYS A 97 10.42 -8.65 -10.51
N LEU A 98 9.17 -8.68 -10.98
CA LEU A 98 8.08 -9.28 -10.23
C LEU A 98 8.13 -10.80 -10.35
N PRO A 99 7.67 -11.54 -9.33
CA PRO A 99 7.46 -12.98 -9.46
C PRO A 99 6.35 -13.26 -10.47
N GLY A 100 6.60 -14.19 -11.36
CA GLY A 100 5.71 -14.48 -12.48
C GLY A 100 6.48 -15.08 -13.64
N ASP A 101 5.74 -15.50 -14.65
CA ASP A 101 6.30 -16.09 -15.85
C ASP A 101 5.28 -16.14 -16.99
N TYR A 102 5.71 -16.59 -18.17
CA TYR A 102 4.80 -16.91 -19.26
C TYR A 102 4.02 -18.20 -18.99
N LEU A 103 2.73 -18.15 -19.31
CA LEU A 103 1.83 -19.30 -19.23
C LEU A 103 2.06 -20.22 -20.42
N ARG A 104 1.80 -21.52 -20.22
CA ARG A 104 1.81 -22.45 -21.36
C ARG A 104 0.62 -22.13 -22.29
N PRO A 105 0.70 -22.45 -23.59
CA PRO A 105 -0.37 -22.16 -24.54
C PRO A 105 -1.73 -22.76 -24.12
N GLU A 106 -1.71 -23.94 -23.53
CA GLU A 106 -2.90 -24.67 -23.08
C GLU A 106 -3.39 -24.32 -21.66
N ASP A 107 -2.59 -23.62 -20.85
CA ASP A 107 -2.94 -23.35 -19.45
C ASP A 107 -4.06 -22.29 -19.34
N ASP A 108 -4.93 -22.48 -18.33
CA ASP A 108 -5.82 -21.42 -17.88
C ASP A 108 -5.03 -20.26 -17.26
N GLU A 109 -5.57 -19.05 -17.37
CA GLU A 109 -4.91 -17.84 -16.90
C GLU A 109 -4.64 -17.84 -15.40
N ILE A 110 -5.63 -18.20 -14.58
CA ILE A 110 -5.51 -18.11 -13.12
C ILE A 110 -4.81 -19.35 -12.59
N GLU A 111 -5.21 -20.55 -13.02
CA GLU A 111 -4.60 -21.80 -12.54
C GLU A 111 -3.14 -21.92 -12.98
N GLY A 112 -2.85 -21.60 -14.25
CA GLY A 112 -1.48 -21.57 -14.76
C GLY A 112 -0.63 -20.55 -14.01
N PHE A 113 -1.18 -19.38 -13.68
CA PHE A 113 -0.44 -18.38 -12.92
C PHE A 113 -0.14 -18.84 -11.48
N LYS A 114 -1.07 -19.52 -10.80
CA LYS A 114 -0.79 -20.14 -9.49
C LYS A 114 0.34 -21.14 -9.57
N ALA A 115 0.33 -22.01 -10.58
CA ALA A 115 1.38 -22.99 -10.80
C ALA A 115 2.75 -22.33 -11.05
N ARG A 116 2.78 -21.24 -11.83
CA ARG A 116 4.02 -20.46 -12.05
C ARG A 116 4.52 -19.77 -10.79
N LEU A 117 3.62 -19.22 -9.97
CA LEU A 117 4.01 -18.63 -8.68
C LEU A 117 4.57 -19.69 -7.74
N ASP A 118 3.97 -20.88 -7.71
CA ASP A 118 4.45 -22.02 -6.93
C ASP A 118 5.85 -22.46 -7.39
N GLU A 119 6.04 -22.65 -8.70
CA GLU A 119 7.37 -22.97 -9.28
C GLU A 119 8.43 -21.92 -8.90
N ARG A 120 8.05 -20.64 -8.85
CA ARG A 120 8.98 -19.54 -8.58
C ARG A 120 9.20 -19.25 -7.09
N LEU A 121 8.22 -19.44 -6.22
CA LEU A 121 8.28 -19.02 -4.81
C LEU A 121 7.93 -20.09 -3.77
N ALA A 122 7.47 -21.29 -4.17
CA ALA A 122 7.06 -22.31 -3.22
C ALA A 122 8.22 -22.75 -2.31
N PRO A 123 7.93 -23.02 -1.03
CA PRO A 123 8.91 -23.56 -0.10
C PRO A 123 9.36 -24.95 -0.53
N VAL A 124 10.66 -25.24 -0.38
CA VAL A 124 11.25 -26.56 -0.67
C VAL A 124 11.81 -27.19 0.62
N GLY A 125 11.71 -28.52 0.73
CA GLY A 125 12.24 -29.28 1.86
C GLY A 125 11.40 -29.14 3.14
N ARG A 126 12.06 -29.16 4.32
CA ARG A 126 11.38 -29.11 5.64
C ARG A 126 10.57 -27.84 5.89
N LEU A 127 10.85 -26.75 5.17
CA LEU A 127 10.06 -25.51 5.23
C LEU A 127 8.70 -25.62 4.50
N GLY A 128 8.50 -26.63 3.66
CA GLY A 128 7.24 -26.92 2.99
C GLY A 128 6.41 -28.01 3.67
N GLU A 129 6.87 -28.59 4.78
CA GLU A 129 6.13 -29.60 5.54
C GLU A 129 4.96 -28.94 6.29
N GLY A 130 3.82 -28.81 5.62
CA GLY A 130 2.56 -28.33 6.21
C GLY A 130 1.90 -27.15 5.48
N GLU A 131 2.58 -26.52 4.51
CA GLU A 131 1.95 -25.52 3.64
C GLU A 131 1.33 -26.21 2.41
N ALA A 132 0.05 -25.98 2.17
CA ALA A 132 -0.62 -26.47 0.97
C ALA A 132 -0.03 -25.79 -0.28
N ALA A 133 0.50 -26.59 -1.20
CA ALA A 133 0.95 -26.12 -2.50
C ALA A 133 -0.21 -25.42 -3.23
N GLY A 134 0.06 -24.26 -3.85
CA GLY A 134 -0.94 -23.56 -4.65
C GLY A 134 -1.99 -22.71 -3.91
N ASP A 135 -1.87 -22.47 -2.60
CA ASP A 135 -2.75 -21.52 -1.88
C ASP A 135 -2.36 -20.06 -2.15
N TRP A 136 -2.53 -19.64 -3.41
CA TRP A 136 -2.36 -18.27 -3.87
C TRP A 136 -3.72 -17.64 -4.13
N GLN A 137 -4.02 -16.54 -3.45
CA GLN A 137 -5.20 -15.72 -3.69
C GLN A 137 -4.87 -14.66 -4.75
N ILE A 138 -5.07 -15.02 -6.02
CA ILE A 138 -4.94 -14.09 -7.13
C ILE A 138 -6.17 -13.17 -7.10
N GLY A 139 -5.92 -11.88 -6.85
CA GLY A 139 -6.90 -10.82 -6.90
C GLY A 139 -7.10 -10.30 -8.32
N GLU A 140 -7.43 -9.02 -8.42
CA GLU A 140 -7.76 -8.41 -9.71
C GLU A 140 -6.54 -8.06 -10.58
N CYS A 141 -6.80 -7.94 -11.88
CA CYS A 141 -5.82 -7.47 -12.85
C CYS A 141 -5.67 -5.95 -12.76
N LEU A 142 -4.46 -5.49 -12.41
CA LEU A 142 -4.16 -4.07 -12.21
C LEU A 142 -3.76 -3.36 -13.50
N ALA A 143 -3.03 -4.03 -14.36
CA ALA A 143 -2.58 -3.46 -15.62
C ALA A 143 -2.33 -4.53 -16.67
N GLN A 144 -2.43 -4.12 -17.93
CA GLN A 144 -2.10 -4.92 -19.09
C GLN A 144 -1.11 -4.17 -19.97
N TRP A 145 -0.01 -4.84 -20.30
CA TRP A 145 1.08 -4.32 -21.11
C TRP A 145 1.19 -5.14 -22.38
N TRP A 146 1.30 -4.45 -23.51
CA TRP A 146 1.29 -5.05 -24.82
C TRP A 146 2.63 -4.81 -25.51
N ARG A 147 3.19 -5.89 -26.06
CA ARG A 147 4.38 -5.83 -26.91
C ARG A 147 3.95 -5.95 -28.37
N PRO A 148 4.06 -4.88 -29.19
CA PRO A 148 3.61 -4.91 -30.58
C PRO A 148 4.56 -5.70 -31.51
N ASN A 149 5.87 -5.61 -31.27
CA ASN A 149 6.94 -6.17 -32.12
C ASN A 149 7.93 -7.03 -31.30
N PHE A 150 8.86 -7.72 -31.96
CA PHE A 150 9.94 -8.46 -31.30
C PHE A 150 11.04 -7.52 -30.80
N GLU A 151 10.67 -6.61 -29.92
CA GLU A 151 11.53 -5.59 -29.30
C GLU A 151 11.34 -5.61 -27.79
N THR A 152 12.14 -4.84 -27.05
CA THR A 152 12.09 -4.80 -25.57
C THR A 152 10.98 -3.89 -25.02
N PHE A 153 10.48 -2.93 -25.80
CA PHE A 153 9.46 -1.98 -25.36
C PHE A 153 8.07 -2.60 -25.27
N MET A 154 7.31 -2.15 -24.26
CA MET A 154 5.90 -2.51 -24.05
C MET A 154 5.10 -1.25 -23.76
N TYR A 155 3.82 -1.28 -24.10
CA TYR A 155 2.90 -0.15 -23.94
C TYR A 155 1.71 -0.54 -23.06
N PRO A 156 1.19 0.35 -22.20
CA PRO A 156 0.01 0.08 -21.37
C PRO A 156 -1.32 0.16 -22.15
N PHE A 157 -1.24 0.03 -23.48
CA PHE A 157 -2.35 0.01 -24.43
C PHE A 157 -1.88 -0.70 -25.70
N VAL A 158 -2.79 -1.09 -26.58
CA VAL A 158 -2.45 -1.60 -27.91
C VAL A 158 -2.23 -0.42 -28.85
N PRO A 159 -1.01 -0.22 -29.42
CA PRO A 159 -0.75 0.90 -30.32
C PRO A 159 -1.64 0.86 -31.58
N ALA A 160 -1.87 2.03 -32.18
CA ALA A 160 -2.69 2.14 -33.39
C ALA A 160 -2.18 1.22 -34.51
N HIS A 161 -3.12 0.64 -35.27
CA HIS A 161 -2.87 -0.27 -36.39
C HIS A 161 -2.19 -1.62 -36.02
N VAL A 162 -1.92 -1.88 -34.74
CA VAL A 162 -1.42 -3.18 -34.28
C VAL A 162 -2.59 -4.13 -34.04
N THR A 163 -2.81 -5.07 -34.97
CA THR A 163 -3.86 -6.10 -34.83
C THR A 163 -3.36 -7.38 -34.19
N ARG A 164 -2.04 -7.61 -34.19
CA ARG A 164 -1.39 -8.86 -33.76
C ARG A 164 -0.18 -8.58 -32.86
N PRO A 165 -0.41 -8.24 -31.57
CA PRO A 165 0.66 -8.10 -30.61
C PRO A 165 1.38 -9.43 -30.36
N LYS A 166 2.67 -9.37 -29.99
CA LYS A 166 3.54 -10.54 -29.78
C LYS A 166 3.48 -11.07 -28.35
N GLU A 167 3.23 -10.18 -27.39
CA GLU A 167 3.12 -10.54 -25.98
C GLU A 167 2.05 -9.67 -25.30
N CYS A 168 1.20 -10.29 -24.48
CA CYS A 168 0.35 -9.62 -23.51
C CYS A 168 0.83 -9.99 -22.11
N LYS A 169 1.28 -8.99 -21.35
CA LYS A 169 1.69 -9.14 -19.96
C LYS A 169 0.64 -8.53 -19.05
N LYS A 170 0.11 -9.31 -18.11
CA LYS A 170 -0.84 -8.84 -17.10
C LYS A 170 -0.21 -8.81 -15.73
N LEU A 171 -0.49 -7.74 -14.99
CA LEU A 171 -0.10 -7.58 -13.59
C LEU A 171 -1.30 -7.89 -12.71
N TYR A 172 -1.17 -8.84 -11.79
CA TYR A 172 -2.20 -9.23 -10.85
C TYR A 172 -1.83 -8.82 -9.43
N PHE A 173 -2.80 -8.28 -8.69
CA PHE A 173 -2.63 -8.13 -7.25
C PHE A 173 -2.75 -9.50 -6.57
N ILE A 174 -1.82 -9.85 -5.69
CA ILE A 174 -1.86 -11.11 -4.94
C ILE A 174 -2.12 -10.77 -3.48
N ASN A 175 -3.23 -11.26 -2.94
CA ASN A 175 -3.53 -11.15 -1.53
C ASN A 175 -2.66 -12.15 -0.78
N LEU A 176 -1.69 -11.63 -0.01
CA LEU A 176 -0.89 -12.46 0.87
C LEU A 176 -1.70 -12.85 2.12
N PRO A 177 -1.64 -14.11 2.57
CA PRO A 177 -2.21 -14.51 3.84
C PRO A 177 -1.42 -13.90 5.02
N LYS A 178 -1.93 -14.09 6.25
CA LYS A 178 -1.34 -13.54 7.48
C LYS A 178 0.14 -13.88 7.65
N ALA A 179 0.52 -15.10 7.30
CA ALA A 179 1.90 -15.58 7.28
C ALA A 179 2.06 -16.54 6.09
N LYS A 180 3.22 -16.49 5.44
CA LYS A 180 3.58 -17.42 4.35
C LYS A 180 5.09 -17.57 4.28
N THR A 181 5.54 -18.78 3.99
CA THR A 181 6.94 -19.04 3.70
C THR A 181 7.20 -18.95 2.20
N LEU A 182 8.16 -18.13 1.80
CA LEU A 182 8.52 -17.91 0.39
C LEU A 182 9.97 -18.34 0.19
N SER A 183 10.25 -19.21 -0.78
CA SER A 183 11.63 -19.63 -1.08
C SER A 183 12.12 -19.09 -2.41
N VAL A 184 13.29 -18.44 -2.36
CA VAL A 184 13.85 -17.67 -3.48
C VAL A 184 15.16 -18.32 -3.95
N PRO A 185 15.44 -18.38 -5.27
CA PRO A 185 16.69 -18.96 -5.76
C PRO A 185 17.94 -18.29 -5.19
N LYS A 186 19.02 -19.04 -4.93
CA LYS A 186 20.31 -18.50 -4.43
C LYS A 186 20.90 -17.35 -5.25
N ASN A 187 20.62 -17.31 -6.55
CA ASN A 187 21.09 -16.24 -7.44
C ASN A 187 20.22 -14.98 -7.44
N MET A 188 19.12 -14.98 -6.68
CA MET A 188 18.20 -13.85 -6.58
C MET A 188 18.00 -13.49 -5.11
N LYS A 189 17.69 -12.22 -4.87
CA LYS A 189 17.30 -11.75 -3.54
C LYS A 189 15.88 -11.23 -3.59
N ILE A 190 15.10 -11.50 -2.56
CA ILE A 190 13.82 -10.84 -2.38
C ILE A 190 14.02 -9.56 -1.59
N LEU A 191 13.42 -8.49 -2.09
CA LEU A 191 13.45 -7.17 -1.46
C LEU A 191 12.02 -6.66 -1.30
N ALA A 192 11.75 -6.07 -0.16
CA ALA A 192 10.54 -5.28 0.07
C ALA A 192 10.85 -3.84 -0.33
N VAL A 193 10.32 -3.38 -1.47
CA VAL A 193 10.58 -2.04 -2.00
C VAL A 193 9.38 -1.14 -1.66
N PRO A 194 9.56 -0.03 -0.93
CA PRO A 194 8.48 0.89 -0.61
C PRO A 194 7.94 1.60 -1.86
N LEU A 195 6.66 1.95 -1.85
CA LEU A 195 6.03 2.66 -2.98
C LEU A 195 6.72 3.99 -3.35
N PHE A 196 7.25 4.73 -2.36
CA PHE A 196 7.94 6.00 -2.64
C PHE A 196 9.26 5.83 -3.39
N GLU A 197 9.91 4.66 -3.29
CA GLU A 197 11.17 4.39 -4.02
C GLU A 197 10.90 4.04 -5.49
N LEU A 198 9.73 3.44 -5.75
CA LEU A 198 9.25 3.10 -7.09
C LEU A 198 8.66 4.32 -7.82
N TYR A 199 8.01 5.22 -7.09
CA TYR A 199 7.30 6.36 -7.66
C TYR A 199 8.25 7.25 -8.47
N ASP A 200 7.90 7.47 -9.74
CA ASP A 200 8.65 8.27 -10.72
C ASP A 200 10.11 7.82 -10.96
N ASN A 201 10.47 6.60 -10.56
CA ASN A 201 11.84 6.08 -10.68
C ASN A 201 12.01 5.13 -11.88
N THR A 202 11.68 5.62 -13.07
CA THR A 202 11.75 4.86 -14.33
C THR A 202 13.18 4.46 -14.71
N ALA A 203 14.18 5.27 -14.34
CA ALA A 203 15.58 5.01 -14.67
C ALA A 203 16.13 3.74 -14.00
N ARG A 204 15.69 3.44 -12.77
CA ARG A 204 16.16 2.28 -12.00
C ARG A 204 15.25 1.07 -12.15
N TYR A 205 13.94 1.25 -12.11
CA TYR A 205 12.97 0.15 -12.08
C TYR A 205 12.26 -0.09 -13.43
N GLY A 206 12.45 0.80 -14.40
CA GLY A 206 11.73 0.75 -15.66
C GLY A 206 10.27 1.22 -15.54
N PRO A 207 9.61 1.47 -16.68
CA PRO A 207 8.29 2.10 -16.74
C PRO A 207 7.16 1.24 -16.15
N GLN A 208 7.29 -0.08 -16.17
CA GLN A 208 6.25 -1.00 -15.67
C GLN A 208 6.19 -0.97 -14.15
N LEU A 209 7.35 -1.02 -13.49
CA LEU A 209 7.45 -1.08 -12.04
C LEU A 209 7.22 0.29 -11.39
N SER A 210 7.71 1.36 -12.01
CA SER A 210 7.47 2.73 -11.52
C SER A 210 6.01 3.18 -11.65
N ALA A 211 5.22 2.50 -12.48
CA ALA A 211 3.78 2.74 -12.61
C ALA A 211 2.96 2.08 -11.48
N ILE A 212 3.51 1.09 -10.76
CA ILE A 212 2.74 0.34 -9.75
C ILE A 212 2.13 1.24 -8.65
N PRO A 213 2.83 2.26 -8.12
CA PRO A 213 2.22 3.18 -7.15
C PRO A 213 0.91 3.82 -7.66
N HIS A 214 0.85 4.16 -8.95
CA HIS A 214 -0.37 4.70 -9.56
C HIS A 214 -1.49 3.65 -9.60
N LEU A 215 -1.16 2.40 -9.94
CA LEU A 215 -2.13 1.30 -10.00
C LEU A 215 -2.68 0.95 -8.62
N LEU A 216 -1.84 1.02 -7.59
CA LEU A 216 -2.22 0.70 -6.22
C LEU A 216 -2.97 1.84 -5.51
N SER A 217 -2.89 3.06 -6.01
CA SER A 217 -3.50 4.25 -5.38
C SER A 217 -5.02 4.16 -5.20
N ARG A 218 -5.69 3.34 -6.00
CA ARG A 218 -7.15 3.12 -5.91
C ARG A 218 -7.55 2.24 -4.71
N PHE A 219 -6.61 1.50 -4.15
CA PHE A 219 -6.89 0.59 -3.04
C PHE A 219 -6.94 1.31 -1.71
N ASN A 220 -7.85 0.87 -0.86
CA ASN A 220 -7.87 1.26 0.54
C ASN A 220 -7.12 0.20 1.37
N PHE A 221 -5.89 0.51 1.79
CA PHE A 221 -5.10 -0.41 2.61
C PHE A 221 -5.45 -0.29 4.09
N GLU A 222 -5.58 -1.45 4.73
CA GLU A 222 -5.69 -1.63 6.17
C GLU A 222 -4.44 -2.35 6.67
N PHE A 223 -3.69 -1.72 7.56
CA PHE A 223 -2.43 -2.22 8.09
C PHE A 223 -2.69 -2.90 9.43
N VAL A 224 -2.38 -4.19 9.51
CA VAL A 224 -2.51 -4.96 10.75
C VAL A 224 -1.14 -5.23 11.40
N ASP A 225 -1.12 -5.42 12.71
CA ASP A 225 0.06 -5.91 13.43
C ASP A 225 0.24 -7.43 13.28
N GLU A 226 1.25 -7.97 13.95
CA GLU A 226 1.58 -9.41 13.97
C GLU A 226 0.43 -10.25 14.55
N ASP A 227 -0.33 -9.68 15.48
CA ASP A 227 -1.50 -10.31 16.11
C ASP A 227 -2.76 -10.25 15.22
N GLY A 228 -2.76 -9.41 14.18
CA GLY A 228 -3.86 -9.23 13.23
C GLY A 228 -4.84 -8.11 13.61
N LYS A 229 -4.46 -7.24 14.54
CA LYS A 229 -5.23 -6.05 14.93
C LYS A 229 -4.87 -4.88 14.03
N VAL A 230 -5.89 -4.12 13.62
CA VAL A 230 -5.72 -2.94 12.76
C VAL A 230 -5.00 -1.83 13.52
N VAL A 231 -3.83 -1.44 13.03
CA VAL A 231 -2.98 -0.38 13.61
C VAL A 231 -3.20 0.93 12.87
N ALA A 232 -3.31 0.87 11.56
CA ALA A 232 -3.53 2.02 10.71
C ALA A 232 -4.40 1.64 9.51
N ALA A 233 -5.05 2.62 8.93
CA ALA A 233 -5.74 2.47 7.65
C ALA A 233 -5.45 3.70 6.81
N THR A 234 -5.54 3.54 5.49
CA THR A 234 -5.38 4.66 4.56
C THR A 234 -6.44 5.73 4.89
N PRO A 235 -6.05 7.02 4.95
CA PRO A 235 -7.00 8.11 5.19
C PRO A 235 -8.14 8.05 4.17
N GLY A 236 -9.37 8.12 4.66
CA GLY A 236 -10.57 7.93 3.83
C GLY A 236 -11.51 6.89 4.42
N SER A 237 -11.04 5.91 5.18
CA SER A 237 -11.96 5.13 6.02
C SER A 237 -12.66 6.09 6.99
N ALA A 238 -13.97 6.27 6.82
CA ALA A 238 -14.76 7.13 7.69
C ALA A 238 -14.43 6.77 9.13
N ALA A 239 -14.08 7.79 9.93
CA ALA A 239 -13.76 7.57 11.32
C ALA A 239 -14.91 6.76 11.95
N PRO A 240 -14.65 5.72 12.77
CA PRO A 240 -15.71 4.95 13.41
C PRO A 240 -16.70 5.92 14.05
N ASN A 241 -18.01 5.70 13.88
CA ASN A 241 -19.04 6.63 14.37
C ASN A 241 -18.69 7.16 15.77
N GLY A 242 -18.43 8.46 15.90
CA GLY A 242 -18.02 9.09 17.16
C GLY A 242 -16.51 9.26 17.40
N HIS A 243 -15.64 8.95 16.43
CA HIS A 243 -14.20 9.19 16.56
C HIS A 243 -13.87 10.67 16.45
N ILE A 244 -13.58 11.28 17.60
CA ILE A 244 -13.07 12.65 17.72
C ILE A 244 -11.55 12.59 17.47
N PRO A 245 -11.02 13.29 16.45
CA PRO A 245 -9.57 13.35 16.22
C PRO A 245 -8.88 13.88 17.48
N LYS A 246 -7.98 13.08 18.06
CA LYS A 246 -7.16 13.50 19.20
C LYS A 246 -5.88 14.14 18.70
N VAL A 247 -5.55 15.31 19.22
CA VAL A 247 -4.25 15.96 18.96
C VAL A 247 -3.16 15.13 19.64
N LYS A 248 -2.19 14.63 18.87
CA LYS A 248 -0.98 14.00 19.41
C LYS A 248 0.16 15.02 19.36
N VAL A 249 0.53 15.57 20.52
CA VAL A 249 1.69 16.46 20.66
C VAL A 249 2.95 15.61 20.75
N LEU A 250 3.89 15.75 19.82
CA LEU A 250 5.12 14.95 19.72
C LEU A 250 6.26 15.48 20.63
N ALA A 251 5.92 16.05 21.79
CA ALA A 251 6.90 16.60 22.72
C ALA A 251 7.03 15.70 23.97
N GLY A 252 8.10 14.92 24.01
CA GLY A 252 8.72 14.39 25.24
C GLY A 252 7.99 13.22 25.90
N ASP A 253 8.39 12.01 25.51
CA ASP A 253 8.16 10.79 26.26
C ASP A 253 9.09 10.80 27.49
N ASP A 254 8.57 10.92 28.70
CA ASP A 254 9.25 10.46 29.93
C ASP A 254 8.29 10.44 31.13
N THR A 255 8.38 9.34 31.88
CA THR A 255 7.84 9.06 33.23
C THR A 255 6.34 8.71 33.38
N ASP A 256 6.05 7.42 33.24
CA ASP A 256 4.91 6.75 33.85
C ASP A 256 5.26 6.43 35.33
N MET A 257 4.86 7.29 36.26
CA MET A 257 4.79 6.97 37.69
C MET A 257 3.32 6.73 38.03
N LYS A 258 2.98 5.47 38.26
CA LYS A 258 1.72 5.08 38.90
C LYS A 258 1.72 5.59 40.34
N GLU A 259 0.80 6.47 40.68
CA GLU A 259 0.35 6.60 42.07
C GLU A 259 -1.17 6.71 42.16
N ASP A 260 -1.66 5.90 43.08
CA ASP A 260 -3.01 5.48 43.44
C ASP A 260 -4.06 6.59 43.62
N GLU A 261 -5.32 6.24 43.31
CA GLU A 261 -6.51 7.03 43.65
C GLU A 261 -6.69 7.14 45.18
N PRO A 262 -7.11 8.30 45.71
CA PRO A 262 -7.84 8.34 46.96
C PRO A 262 -9.35 8.57 46.72
N GLU A 263 -10.14 7.69 47.31
CA GLU A 263 -11.60 7.75 47.43
C GLU A 263 -12.08 9.12 47.97
N GLN A 264 -13.13 9.68 47.36
CA GLN A 264 -13.91 10.77 47.94
C GLN A 264 -15.05 10.22 48.80
N PRO A 265 -15.32 10.77 50.00
CA PRO A 265 -16.56 10.48 50.73
C PRO A 265 -17.73 11.32 50.15
N GLN A 266 -18.83 10.65 49.82
CA GLN A 266 -20.10 11.30 49.46
C GLN A 266 -20.91 11.62 50.73
N GLU A 267 -21.20 12.90 50.95
CA GLU A 267 -22.26 13.32 51.87
C GLU A 267 -23.32 14.11 51.10
N GLN A 268 -24.56 13.61 51.16
CA GLN A 268 -25.76 14.16 50.53
C GLN A 268 -26.36 15.26 51.41
N ALA A 269 -26.77 16.38 50.81
CA ALA A 269 -27.90 17.16 51.32
C ALA A 269 -28.57 17.99 50.22
N GLN A 270 -29.89 17.87 50.18
CA GLN A 270 -30.85 18.49 49.27
C GLN A 270 -31.17 19.95 49.65
N GLY A 271 -31.64 20.75 48.69
CA GLY A 271 -32.65 21.79 48.97
C GLY A 271 -32.49 23.14 48.25
N GLN A 272 -33.39 23.38 47.28
CA GLN A 272 -34.25 24.59 47.10
C GLN A 272 -33.60 25.99 47.03
N THR A 273 -34.04 27.01 46.28
CA THR A 273 -34.93 27.29 45.12
C THR A 273 -34.79 28.81 44.87
N LEU A 274 -35.00 29.25 43.62
CA LEU A 274 -35.55 30.56 43.18
C LEU A 274 -34.78 31.87 43.43
N GLY A 275 -34.59 32.65 42.35
CA GLY A 275 -34.26 34.08 42.42
C GLY A 275 -33.91 34.70 41.06
N SER A 276 -34.89 35.34 40.43
CA SER A 276 -34.88 35.99 39.13
C SER A 276 -34.23 37.38 39.09
N ALA A 277 -33.82 37.77 37.87
CA ALA A 277 -34.04 39.08 37.21
C ALA A 277 -32.87 40.06 36.98
N GLN A 278 -32.87 40.55 35.73
CA GLN A 278 -32.59 41.92 35.23
C GLN A 278 -31.17 42.32 34.79
N GLU A 279 -31.04 42.43 33.45
CA GLU A 279 -30.24 43.44 32.73
C GLU A 279 -30.73 44.87 33.06
N PRO A 280 -29.87 45.88 32.82
CA PRO A 280 -30.18 46.80 31.72
C PRO A 280 -28.96 47.29 30.89
N ALA A 281 -29.16 47.27 29.58
CA ALA A 281 -28.99 48.32 28.55
C ALA A 281 -27.91 49.45 28.59
N GLN A 282 -27.41 49.73 27.37
CA GLN A 282 -26.99 51.01 26.73
C GLN A 282 -25.49 51.43 26.66
N GLU A 283 -24.87 51.16 25.49
CA GLU A 283 -24.33 52.10 24.44
C GLU A 283 -23.62 53.44 24.82
N PRO A 284 -22.89 54.14 23.89
CA PRO A 284 -22.25 53.75 22.61
C PRO A 284 -20.84 54.41 22.34
N ALA A 285 -20.32 54.18 21.12
CA ALA A 285 -19.38 55.01 20.33
C ALA A 285 -17.87 54.97 20.72
N GLN A 286 -16.86 55.05 19.84
CA GLN A 286 -16.71 55.69 18.53
C GLN A 286 -15.64 54.95 17.69
N GLU A 287 -15.88 54.73 16.40
CA GLU A 287 -14.82 54.68 15.38
C GLU A 287 -14.47 56.12 14.96
N PRO A 288 -13.23 56.36 14.52
CA PRO A 288 -13.13 57.01 13.21
C PRO A 288 -12.00 56.47 12.32
N SER A 289 -12.36 56.38 11.04
CA SER A 289 -11.64 56.82 9.83
C SER A 289 -10.32 56.17 9.38
N GLN A 290 -10.43 55.69 8.15
CA GLN A 290 -9.43 55.41 7.11
C GLN A 290 -8.37 56.52 6.94
N GLU A 291 -7.15 56.11 6.57
CA GLU A 291 -6.26 56.92 5.75
C GLU A 291 -5.59 56.05 4.67
N GLN A 292 -5.72 56.50 3.42
CA GLN A 292 -5.10 55.97 2.21
C GLN A 292 -3.68 56.54 2.05
N VAL A 293 -2.69 55.73 1.64
CA VAL A 293 -1.56 56.17 0.78
C VAL A 293 -1.08 54.91 0.02
N GLN A 294 -1.41 54.70 -1.26
CA GLN A 294 -0.79 55.19 -2.50
C GLN A 294 0.71 54.87 -2.73
N ASN A 295 0.97 54.34 -3.94
CA ASN A 295 2.20 54.38 -4.74
C ASN A 295 3.36 53.46 -4.30
N GLY A 296 4.11 52.82 -5.19
CA GLY A 296 4.17 52.87 -6.64
C GLY A 296 5.31 51.99 -7.13
N THR A 297 5.13 51.44 -8.32
CA THR A 297 6.11 51.24 -9.40
C THR A 297 7.59 51.08 -9.03
N SER A 298 8.16 49.90 -9.34
CA SER A 298 9.25 49.70 -10.30
C SER A 298 9.35 48.22 -10.65
#